data_AF-A0A516MWA5-F1
#
_entry.id   AF-A0A516MWA5-F1
#
_cell.length_a   1.000
_cell.length_b   1.000
_cell.length_c   1.000
_cell.angle_alpha   90.00
_cell.angle_beta   90.00
_cell.angle_gamma   90.00
#
_symmetry.space_group_name_H-M   'P 1'
#
loop_
_entity.id
_entity.type
_entity.pdbx_description
1 polymer ?
#
loop_
_entity_poly.entity_id
_entity_poly.type
_entity_poly.pdbx_seq_one_letter_code
_entity_poly.pdbx_strand_id
1 'polypeptide(L)' 'MIVLYNIYLENTLHLNDAFFAKLPEAYAIFDPIVDVMPVIPVFFLLLAFVRQAAVSFR' A
#
# COMPACT_ATOMS: atom_id res chain seq x y z
N MET A 1 9.45 -0.13 28.99
CA MET A 1 10.05 0.03 27.65
C MET A 1 9.78 -1.19 26.75
N ILE A 2 10.00 -2.42 27.23
CA ILE A 2 9.79 -3.66 26.43
C ILE A 2 8.29 -3.92 26.12
N VAL A 3 7.40 -3.68 27.08
CA VAL A 3 5.95 -3.90 26.91
C VAL A 3 5.37 -3.03 25.79
N LEU A 4 5.79 -1.77 25.71
CA LEU A 4 5.34 -0.83 24.68
C LEU A 4 5.80 -1.28 23.28
N TYR A 5 7.04 -1.78 23.16
CA TYR A 5 7.58 -2.30 21.90
C TYR A 5 6.82 -3.54 21.42
N ASN A 6 6.47 -4.46 22.33
CA ASN A 6 5.68 -5.65 21.99
C ASN A 6 4.28 -5.28 21.48
N ILE A 7 3.61 -4.30 22.11
CA ILE A 7 2.29 -3.82 21.67
C ILE A 7 2.37 -3.20 20.27
N TYR A 8 3.40 -2.40 19.98
CA TYR A 8 3.59 -1.84 18.64
C TYR A 8 3.82 -2.93 17.59
N LEU A 9 4.65 -3.93 17.92
CA LEU A 9 4.92 -5.05 17.02
C LEU A 9 3.67 -5.90 16.77
N GLU A 10 2.90 -6.22 17.82
CA GLU A 10 1.65 -6.97 17.73
C GLU A 10 0.61 -6.24 16.88
N ASN A 11 0.45 -4.92 17.06
CA ASN A 11 -0.42 -4.10 16.23
C ASN A 11 0.03 -4.06 14.76
N THR A 12 1.34 -3.93 14.51
CA THR A 12 1.87 -3.96 13.14
C THR A 12 1.60 -5.31 12.47
N LEU A 13 1.78 -6.42 13.19
CA LEU A 13 1.45 -7.76 12.69
C LEU A 13 -0.05 -7.91 12.40
N HIS A 14 -0.93 -7.45 13.29
CA HIS A 14 -2.38 -7.47 13.08
C HIS A 14 -2.83 -6.62 11.87
N LEU A 15 -2.13 -5.51 11.58
CA LEU A 15 -2.41 -4.70 10.38
C LEU A 15 -1.89 -5.34 9.09
N ASN A 16 -0.83 -6.16 9.15
CA ASN A 16 -0.33 -6.90 7.99
C ASN A 16 -1.31 -8.00 7.54
N ASP A 17 -2.04 -8.61 8.48
CA ASP A 17 -3.06 -9.61 8.17
C ASP A 17 -4.30 -9.00 7.47
N ALA A 18 -4.55 -7.69 7.64
CA ALA A 18 -5.65 -6.98 6.99
C ALA A 18 -5.45 -6.81 5.46
N PHE A 19 -4.22 -6.97 4.96
CA PHE A 19 -3.91 -6.87 3.53
C PHE A 19 -4.19 -8.18 2.74
N PHE A 20 -4.48 -9.29 3.42
CA PHE A 20 -4.74 -10.60 2.80
C PHE A 20 -6.17 -11.10 3.03
N ALA A 21 -7.13 -10.18 3.18
CA ALA A 21 -8.55 -10.54 3.24
C ALA A 21 -9.09 -10.79 1.83
N LYS A 22 -9.74 -11.95 1.63
CA LYS A 22 -10.43 -12.26 0.37
C LYS A 22 -11.56 -11.27 0.14
N LEU A 23 -11.67 -10.74 -1.08
CA LEU A 23 -12.77 -9.84 -1.42
C LEU A 23 -14.11 -10.58 -1.33
N PRO A 24 -15.23 -9.87 -1.06
CA PRO A 24 -16.55 -10.46 -1.18
C PRO A 24 -16.77 -11.06 -2.57
N GLU A 25 -17.60 -12.10 -2.70
CA GLU A 25 -17.76 -12.89 -3.94
C GLU A 25 -18.09 -12.04 -5.18
N ALA A 26 -18.87 -10.97 -5.02
CA ALA A 26 -19.19 -10.04 -6.12
C ALA A 26 -17.98 -9.25 -6.64
N TYR A 27 -16.92 -9.12 -5.84
CA TYR A 27 -15.70 -8.37 -6.17
C TYR A 27 -14.49 -9.26 -6.47
N ALA A 28 -14.64 -10.59 -6.45
CA ALA A 28 -13.55 -11.53 -6.70
C ALA A 28 -12.90 -11.33 -8.10
N ILE A 29 -13.65 -10.79 -9.07
CA ILE A 29 -13.10 -10.44 -10.40
C ILE A 29 -12.03 -9.33 -10.30
N PHE A 30 -12.11 -8.48 -9.27
CA PHE A 30 -11.17 -7.39 -9.04
C PHE A 30 -10.01 -7.77 -8.12
N ASP A 31 -9.91 -9.03 -7.67
CA ASP A 31 -8.78 -9.53 -6.87
C ASP A 31 -7.42 -9.10 -7.49
N PRO A 32 -7.17 -9.27 -8.81
CA PRO A 32 -5.89 -8.88 -9.41
C PRO A 32 -5.60 -7.36 -9.35
N ILE A 33 -6.63 -6.51 -9.28
CA ILE A 33 -6.48 -5.05 -9.20
C ILE A 33 -6.15 -4.65 -7.76
N VAL A 34 -6.79 -5.28 -6.79
CA VAL A 34 -6.52 -5.04 -5.36
C VAL A 34 -5.11 -5.48 -4.99
N ASP A 35 -4.60 -6.56 -5.60
CA ASP A 35 -3.22 -7.01 -5.43
C ASP A 35 -2.18 -5.97 -5.88
N VAL A 36 -2.51 -5.15 -6.88
CA VAL A 36 -1.61 -4.09 -7.40
C VAL A 36 -1.80 -2.77 -6.64
N MET A 37 -2.95 -2.54 -5.99
CA MET A 37 -3.27 -1.28 -5.30
C MET A 37 -2.20 -0.80 -4.30
N PRO A 38 -1.51 -1.65 -3.51
CA PRO A 38 -0.46 -1.22 -2.60
C PRO A 38 0.72 -0.51 -3.26
N VAL A 39 0.93 -0.68 -4.57
CA VAL A 39 2.04 -0.05 -5.31
C VAL A 39 1.77 1.41 -5.71
N ILE A 40 0.50 1.84 -5.65
CA ILE A 40 0.06 3.18 -6.08
C ILE A 40 0.89 4.33 -5.46
N PRO A 41 1.25 4.33 -4.16
CA PRO A 41 2.08 5.38 -3.58
C PRO A 41 3.44 5.55 -4.28
N VAL A 42 4.03 4.45 -4.76
CA VAL A 42 5.30 4.48 -5.52
C VAL A 42 5.09 5.14 -6.88
N PHE A 43 3.98 4.87 -7.55
CA PHE A 43 3.65 5.55 -8.81
C PHE A 43 3.46 7.05 -8.65
N PHE A 44 2.94 7.53 -7.53
CA PHE A 44 2.86 8.98 -7.27
C PHE A 44 4.24 9.63 -7.13
N LEU A 45 5.19 8.94 -6.49
CA LEU A 45 6.59 9.40 -6.44
C LEU A 45 7.19 9.46 -7.85
N LEU A 46 7.00 8.42 -8.66
CA LEU A 46 7.49 8.40 -10.05
C LEU A 46 6.80 9.48 -10.89
N LEU A 47 5.51 9.71 -10.69
CA LEU A 47 4.73 10.75 -11.35
C LEU A 47 5.28 12.15 -11.04
N ALA A 48 5.81 12.40 -9.84
CA ALA A 48 6.47 13.66 -9.52
C ALA A 48 7.67 13.91 -10.44
N PHE A 49 8.48 12.90 -10.74
CA PHE A 49 9.58 13.01 -11.71
C PHE A 49 9.08 13.16 -13.14
N VAL A 50 8.00 12.47 -13.53
CA VAL A 50 7.37 12.66 -14.85
C VAL A 50 6.88 14.11 -14.99
N ARG A 51 6.25 14.67 -13.95
CA ARG A 51 5.80 16.07 -13.94
C ARG A 51 6.97 17.03 -14.06
N GLN A 52 8.05 16.79 -13.32
CA GLN A 52 9.25 17.63 -13.39
C GLN A 52 9.92 17.53 -14.77
N ALA A 53 10.03 16.33 -15.34
CA ALA A 53 10.53 16.13 -16.69
C ALA A 53 9.68 16.86 -17.75
N ALA A 54 8.35 16.88 -17.59
CA ALA A 54 7.45 17.59 -18.50
C ALA A 54 7.67 19.10 -18.51
N VAL A 55 8.12 19.68 -17.39
CA VAL A 55 8.51 21.11 -17.30
C VAL A 55 10.02 21.33 -17.41
N SER A 56 10.76 20.32 -17.88
CA SER A 56 12.23 20.35 -18.05
C SER A 56 13.03 20.62 -16.78
N PHE A 57 12.54 20.17 -15.62
CA PHE A 57 13.16 20.37 -14.30
C PHE A 57 13.45 21.86 -13.98
N ARG A 58 12.55 22.74 -14.42
CA ARG A 58 12.57 24.16 -14.05
C ARG A 58 12.07 24.39 -12.63
#